data_AF-A0A914EAZ5-F1
#
_entry.id   AF-A0A914EAZ5-F1
#
_cell.length_a   1.000
_cell.length_b   1.000
_cell.length_c   1.000
_cell.angle_alpha   90.00
_cell.angle_beta   90.00
_cell.angle_gamma   90.00
#
_symmetry.space_group_name_H-M   'P 1'
#
loop_
_entity.id
_entity.type
_entity.pdbx_description
1 polymer ?
#
loop_
_entity_poly.entity_id
_entity_poly.type
_entity_poly.pdbx_seq_one_letter_code
_entity_poly.pdbx_strand_id
1 'polypeptide(L)'
;MPIQWALMLVNDLKKQGKLEDGSMITSVPVPLAYPQTVALAIRFYFLISVVSRQYLIHPTLNHPNPVDFYIPFMTMFQFIFYVGWLKVAEALLNPLGEDDDDFESNYIIDRNISIGLSIVDDAYGQLPKQMPDTFKVHKKPLYTEESAKVPINPLIGSAAQKK
;
A
#
# COMPACT_ATOMS: atom_id res chain seq x y z
N MET A 1 10.31 4.58 -32.99
CA MET A 1 9.36 4.10 -34.02
C MET A 1 8.25 3.21 -33.42
N PRO A 2 8.49 2.21 -32.54
CA PRO A 2 7.41 1.46 -31.87
C PRO A 2 6.63 2.29 -30.82
N ILE A 3 7.35 3.19 -30.13
CA ILE A 3 6.78 4.07 -29.08
C ILE A 3 5.73 5.03 -29.67
N GLN A 4 5.87 5.45 -30.92
CA GLN A 4 4.93 6.37 -31.58
C GLN A 4 3.56 5.73 -31.82
N TRP A 5 3.54 4.45 -32.20
CA TRP A 5 2.31 3.69 -32.40
C TRP A 5 1.62 3.36 -31.08
N ALA A 6 2.39 2.96 -30.06
CA ALA A 6 1.88 2.78 -28.71
C ALA A 6 1.32 4.09 -28.12
N LEU A 7 2.01 5.23 -28.33
CA LEU A 7 1.52 6.55 -27.92
C LEU A 7 0.24 6.95 -28.66
N MET A 8 0.14 6.67 -29.96
CA MET A 8 -1.09 6.91 -30.72
C MET A 8 -2.25 6.09 -30.17
N LEU A 9 -2.03 4.80 -29.90
CA LEU A 9 -3.04 3.91 -29.33
C LEU A 9 -3.49 4.37 -27.93
N VAL A 10 -2.54 4.74 -27.06
CA VAL A 10 -2.82 5.26 -25.72
C VAL A 10 -3.61 6.57 -25.79
N ASN A 11 -3.25 7.47 -26.70
CA ASN A 11 -3.98 8.73 -26.91
C ASN A 11 -5.42 8.48 -27.41
N ASP A 12 -5.63 7.49 -28.28
CA ASP A 12 -6.96 7.11 -28.76
C ASP A 12 -7.80 6.46 -27.65
N LEU A 13 -7.20 5.64 -26.79
CA LEU A 13 -7.87 5.05 -25.62
C LEU A 13 -8.21 6.08 -24.54
N LYS A 14 -7.35 7.09 -24.35
CA LYS A 14 -7.57 8.23 -23.45
C LYS A 14 -8.70 9.13 -23.95
N LYS A 15 -8.79 9.38 -25.26
CA LYS A 15 -9.94 10.07 -25.90
C LYS A 15 -11.26 9.33 -25.74
N GLN A 16 -11.22 8.01 -25.64
CA GLN A 16 -12.40 7.17 -25.42
C GLN A 16 -12.85 7.11 -23.95
N GLY A 17 -12.16 7.80 -23.03
CA GLY A 17 -12.50 7.82 -21.60
C GLY A 17 -12.33 6.49 -20.89
N LYS A 18 -11.60 5.53 -21.49
CA LYS A 18 -11.39 4.18 -20.94
C LYS A 18 -10.17 4.05 -20.03
N LEU A 19 -9.30 5.07 -20.02
CA LEU A 19 -8.11 5.12 -19.19
C LEU A 19 -8.24 6.32 -18.24
N GLU A 20 -8.34 6.04 -16.95
CA GLU A 20 -8.08 7.05 -15.93
C GLU A 20 -6.58 7.34 -15.91
N ASP A 21 -6.25 8.64 -15.90
CA ASP A 21 -4.91 9.12 -16.19
C ASP A 21 -4.02 8.93 -14.95
N GLY A 22 -3.27 7.82 -14.89
CA GLY A 22 -2.15 7.68 -13.96
C GLY A 22 -1.09 8.79 -14.13
N SER A 23 -1.17 9.56 -15.23
CA SER A 23 -0.39 10.79 -15.43
C SER A 23 -0.78 11.90 -14.45
N MET A 24 -1.99 11.94 -13.88
CA MET A 24 -2.39 13.03 -12.97
C MET A 24 -1.53 13.06 -11.69
N ILE A 25 -1.19 11.90 -11.14
CA ILE A 25 -0.33 11.81 -9.93
C ILE A 25 1.13 12.17 -10.22
N THR A 26 1.61 11.98 -11.46
CA THR A 26 2.99 12.33 -11.84
C THR A 26 3.11 13.75 -12.41
N SER A 27 2.01 14.30 -12.96
CA SER A 27 2.01 15.61 -13.63
C SER A 27 1.80 16.78 -12.68
N VAL A 28 1.16 16.56 -11.52
CA VAL A 28 1.01 17.59 -10.48
C VAL A 28 1.64 17.06 -9.19
N PRO A 29 2.92 17.38 -8.92
CA PRO A 29 3.54 17.01 -7.67
C PRO A 29 2.85 17.75 -6.51
N VAL A 30 2.75 17.09 -5.36
CA VAL A 30 2.31 17.74 -4.12
C VAL A 30 3.21 18.98 -3.90
N PRO A 31 2.63 20.18 -3.66
CA PRO A 31 3.45 21.36 -3.51
C PRO A 31 4.50 21.17 -2.42
N LEU A 32 5.76 21.37 -2.80
CA LEU A 32 6.93 21.06 -1.98
C LEU A 32 6.90 21.73 -0.60
N ALA A 33 6.22 22.87 -0.48
CA ALA A 33 6.04 23.58 0.77
C ALA A 33 5.26 22.77 1.83
N TYR A 34 4.32 21.89 1.44
CA TYR A 34 3.49 21.16 2.40
C TYR A 34 4.28 20.13 3.22
N PRO A 35 5.01 19.17 2.63
CA PRO A 35 5.84 18.24 3.41
C PRO A 35 6.93 18.98 4.21
N GLN A 36 7.52 20.03 3.62
CA GLN A 36 8.53 20.84 4.29
C GLN A 36 8.00 21.53 5.55
N THR A 37 6.81 22.13 5.48
CA THR A 37 6.20 22.82 6.64
C THR A 37 5.88 21.83 7.75
N VAL A 38 5.34 20.65 7.41
CA VAL A 38 5.01 19.60 8.38
C VAL A 38 6.27 19.04 9.03
N ALA A 39 7.30 18.71 8.24
CA ALA A 39 8.57 18.23 8.75
C ALA A 39 9.26 19.26 9.66
N LEU A 40 9.20 20.54 9.29
CA LEU A 40 9.75 21.63 10.08
C LEU A 40 9.02 21.79 11.42
N ALA A 41 7.69 21.75 11.41
CA ALA A 41 6.87 21.84 12.63
C ALA A 41 7.17 20.71 13.62
N ILE A 42 7.26 19.46 13.14
CA ILE A 42 7.58 18.29 13.97
C ILE A 42 9.00 18.42 14.55
N ARG A 43 9.98 18.84 13.75
CA ARG A 43 11.37 19.07 14.21
C ARG A 43 11.45 20.15 15.29
N PHE A 44 10.75 21.28 15.12
CA PHE A 44 10.70 22.33 16.14
C PHE A 44 10.00 21.89 17.43
N TYR A 45 8.90 21.15 17.32
CA TYR A 45 8.21 20.59 18.48
C TYR A 45 9.14 19.71 19.32
N PHE A 46 9.93 18.85 18.67
CA PHE A 46 10.90 18.00 19.38
C PHE A 46 12.12 18.76 19.86
N LEU A 47 12.60 19.78 19.14
CA LEU A 47 13.71 20.64 19.59
C LEU A 47 13.37 21.33 20.91
N ILE A 48 12.16 21.87 21.04
CA ILE A 48 11.67 22.47 22.29
C ILE A 48 11.44 21.38 23.34
N SER A 49 10.82 20.26 22.97
CA SER A 49 10.51 19.18 23.92
C SER A 49 11.77 18.54 24.53
N VAL A 50 12.88 18.47 23.78
CA VAL A 50 14.18 18.01 24.30
C VAL A 50 14.68 18.91 25.41
N VAL A 51 14.50 20.23 25.32
CA VAL A 51 14.95 21.18 26.37
C VAL A 51 13.94 21.23 27.51
N SER A 52 12.65 21.34 27.20
CA SER A 52 11.59 21.54 28.20
C SER A 52 11.26 20.32 29.05
N ARG A 53 11.55 19.11 28.56
CA ARG A 53 11.24 17.85 29.26
C ARG A 53 12.47 17.17 29.86
N GLN A 54 13.54 17.93 30.08
CA GLN A 54 14.67 17.47 30.90
C GLN A 54 14.24 17.38 32.37
N TYR A 55 14.60 16.28 33.03
CA TYR A 55 14.42 16.14 34.47
C TYR A 55 15.47 17.00 35.19
N LEU A 56 15.05 18.11 35.80
CA LEU A 56 15.92 18.99 36.57
C LEU A 56 16.06 18.44 37.99
N ILE A 57 17.23 17.89 38.30
CA ILE A 57 17.57 17.45 39.66
C ILE A 57 17.77 18.71 40.51
N HIS A 58 16.79 19.07 41.35
CA HIS A 58 16.90 20.15 42.31
C HIS A 58 17.34 19.61 43.68
N PRO A 59 18.55 19.95 44.18
CA PRO A 59 19.02 19.49 45.50
C PRO A 59 18.37 20.21 46.70
N THR A 60 17.46 21.19 46.49
CA THR A 60 16.98 22.10 47.55
C THR A 60 15.45 22.25 47.65
N LEU A 61 14.65 21.43 46.95
CA LEU A 61 13.18 21.49 47.02
C LEU A 61 12.62 20.23 47.69
N ASN A 62 11.92 20.41 48.81
CA ASN A 62 11.27 19.37 49.63
C ASN A 62 10.10 18.63 48.95
N HIS A 63 10.02 18.67 47.61
CA HIS A 63 9.05 17.93 46.81
C HIS A 63 9.82 17.19 45.72
N PRO A 64 10.42 16.03 46.03
CA PRO A 64 10.99 15.19 45.00
C PRO A 64 9.85 14.78 44.06
N ASN A 65 9.96 15.12 42.78
CA ASN A 65 9.12 14.47 41.78
C ASN A 65 9.36 12.96 41.94
N PRO A 66 8.33 12.15 42.24
CA PRO A 66 8.53 10.78 42.71
C PRO A 66 9.07 9.82 41.64
N VAL A 67 9.29 10.31 40.41
CA VAL A 67 9.61 9.51 39.24
C VAL A 67 10.63 10.27 38.38
N ASP A 68 11.88 10.33 38.86
CA ASP A 68 13.03 10.79 38.07
C ASP A 68 13.60 9.60 37.28
N PHE A 69 13.15 9.44 36.03
CA PHE A 69 13.81 8.53 35.10
C PHE A 69 14.97 9.26 34.42
N TYR A 70 16.18 8.71 34.47
CA TYR A 70 17.34 9.24 33.72
C TYR A 70 17.07 9.34 32.21
N ILE A 71 16.12 8.54 31.69
CA ILE A 71 15.71 8.53 30.29
C ILE A 71 14.21 8.88 30.21
N PRO A 72 13.80 9.87 29.39
CA PRO A 72 12.40 10.25 29.23
C PRO A 72 11.63 9.27 28.33
N PHE A 73 11.26 8.10 28.86
CA PHE A 73 10.57 7.04 28.10
C PHE A 73 9.29 7.50 27.39
N MET A 74 8.47 8.33 28.03
CA MET A 74 7.23 8.85 27.42
C MET A 74 7.51 9.77 26.22
N THR A 75 8.55 10.61 26.30
CA THR A 75 8.95 11.48 25.18
C THR A 75 9.53 10.67 24.03
N MET A 76 10.20 9.55 24.31
CA MET A 76 10.72 8.62 23.30
C MET A 76 9.59 7.91 22.53
N PHE A 77 8.54 7.44 23.20
CA PHE A 77 7.37 6.89 22.51
C PHE A 77 6.68 7.95 21.63
N GLN A 78 6.51 9.16 22.14
CA GLN A 78 5.97 10.27 21.33
C GLN A 78 6.84 10.54 20.10
N PHE A 79 8.16 10.52 20.26
CA PHE A 79 9.09 10.66 19.13
C PHE A 79 8.88 9.59 18.06
N ILE A 80 8.81 8.32 18.45
CA ILE A 80 8.58 7.20 17.53
C ILE A 80 7.25 7.38 16.78
N PHE A 81 6.16 7.73 17.47
CA PHE A 81 4.86 7.91 16.81
C PHE A 81 4.84 9.10 15.84
N TYR A 82 5.30 10.28 16.26
CA TYR A 82 5.23 11.47 15.41
C TYR A 82 6.23 11.46 14.24
N VAL A 83 7.47 11.02 14.48
CA VAL A 83 8.48 10.90 13.42
C VAL A 83 8.21 9.67 12.55
N GLY A 84 7.77 8.57 13.14
CA GLY A 84 7.37 7.37 12.38
C GLY A 84 6.21 7.66 11.44
N TRP A 85 5.17 8.38 11.90
CA TRP A 85 4.06 8.78 11.04
C TRP A 85 4.51 9.72 9.91
N LEU A 86 5.38 10.70 10.21
CA LEU A 86 5.99 11.54 9.17
C LEU A 86 6.75 10.69 8.13
N LYS A 87 7.51 9.69 8.57
CA LYS A 87 8.30 8.82 7.68
C LYS A 87 7.44 7.94 6.79
N VAL A 88 6.33 7.41 7.29
CA VAL A 88 5.35 6.68 6.45
C VAL A 88 4.78 7.59 5.37
N ALA A 89 4.45 8.84 5.71
CA ALA A 89 3.97 9.81 4.73
C ALA A 89 5.04 10.20 3.70
N GLU A 90 6.31 10.30 4.11
CA GLU A 90 7.44 10.54 3.19
C GLU A 90 7.65 9.36 2.22
N ALA A 91 7.60 8.12 2.70
CA ALA A 91 7.75 6.92 1.86
C ALA A 91 6.63 6.82 0.80
N LEU A 92 5.38 7.09 1.18
CA LEU A 92 4.24 7.05 0.25
C LEU A 92 4.18 8.23 -0.72
N LEU A 93 5.03 9.25 -0.55
CA LEU A 93 5.02 10.43 -1.41
C LEU A 93 5.57 10.13 -2.81
N ASN A 94 6.49 9.18 -2.93
CA ASN A 94 7.05 8.74 -4.21
C ASN A 94 7.09 7.20 -4.30
N PRO A 95 5.95 6.54 -4.53
CA PRO A 95 5.85 5.07 -4.53
C PRO A 95 6.50 4.39 -5.76
N LEU A 96 7.13 5.16 -6.65
CA LEU A 96 7.80 4.71 -7.87
C LEU A 96 9.32 4.92 -7.78
N GLY A 97 9.85 5.06 -6.56
CA GLY A 97 11.28 5.18 -6.31
C GLY A 97 12.01 3.85 -6.34
N GLU A 98 13.13 3.80 -5.61
CA GLU A 98 13.98 2.61 -5.44
C GLU A 98 13.99 2.14 -3.98
N ASP A 99 13.09 2.64 -3.13
CA ASP A 99 13.00 2.20 -1.74
C ASP A 99 12.41 0.78 -1.67
N ASP A 100 12.74 0.03 -0.62
CA ASP A 100 12.33 -1.38 -0.47
C ASP A 100 10.80 -1.60 -0.48
N ASP A 101 10.03 -0.56 -0.09
CA ASP A 101 8.57 -0.59 -0.03
C ASP A 101 7.89 0.01 -1.29
N ASP A 102 8.67 0.43 -2.29
CA ASP A 102 8.17 0.98 -3.55
C ASP A 102 7.63 -0.11 -4.49
N PHE A 103 6.88 0.32 -5.51
CA PHE A 103 6.43 -0.60 -6.53
C PHE A 103 7.59 -1.11 -7.38
N GLU A 104 7.73 -2.44 -7.43
CA GLU A 104 8.63 -3.20 -8.32
C GLU A 104 8.24 -3.05 -9.81
N SER A 105 8.37 -1.84 -10.32
CA SER A 105 7.87 -1.43 -11.62
C SER A 105 8.58 -2.15 -12.77
N ASN A 106 9.89 -2.39 -12.62
CA ASN A 106 10.69 -3.14 -13.58
C ASN A 106 10.14 -4.57 -13.73
N TYR A 107 9.88 -5.25 -12.61
CA TYR A 107 9.29 -6.59 -12.62
C TYR A 107 7.92 -6.61 -13.30
N ILE A 108 7.06 -5.62 -13.00
CA ILE A 108 5.73 -5.52 -13.61
C ILE A 108 5.84 -5.34 -15.13
N ILE A 109 6.75 -4.49 -15.60
CA ILE A 109 6.97 -4.26 -17.03
C ILE A 109 7.45 -5.53 -17.72
N ASP A 110 8.48 -6.18 -17.19
CA ASP A 110 9.06 -7.39 -17.77
C ASP A 110 8.03 -8.52 -17.83
N ARG A 111 7.27 -8.70 -16.75
CA ARG A 111 6.18 -9.69 -16.67
C ARG A 111 5.10 -9.42 -17.72
N ASN A 112 4.66 -8.16 -17.85
CA ASN A 112 3.59 -7.81 -18.78
C ASN A 112 4.01 -8.00 -20.24
N ILE A 113 5.25 -7.64 -20.58
CA ILE A 113 5.79 -7.85 -21.94
C ILE A 113 5.91 -9.34 -22.23
N SER A 114 6.49 -10.12 -21.32
CA SER A 114 6.66 -11.56 -21.49
C SER A 114 5.33 -12.28 -21.67
N ILE A 115 4.38 -12.06 -20.75
CA ILE A 115 3.05 -12.70 -20.82
C ILE A 115 2.27 -12.21 -22.03
N GLY A 116 2.32 -10.91 -22.33
CA GLY A 116 1.63 -10.33 -23.48
C GLY A 116 2.09 -10.94 -24.81
N LEU A 117 3.40 -11.15 -24.97
CA LEU A 117 3.97 -11.82 -26.14
C LEU A 117 3.58 -13.31 -26.20
N SER A 118 3.68 -14.03 -25.08
CA SER A 118 3.28 -15.46 -25.05
C SER A 118 1.79 -15.67 -25.36
N ILE A 119 0.91 -14.71 -25.02
CA ILE A 119 -0.52 -14.80 -25.36
C ILE A 119 -0.74 -14.68 -26.87
N VAL A 120 -0.02 -13.78 -27.54
CA VAL A 120 -0.22 -13.45 -28.96
C VAL A 120 0.57 -14.37 -29.90
N ASP A 121 1.66 -14.98 -29.41
CA ASP A 121 2.51 -15.86 -30.22
C ASP A 121 2.20 -17.34 -29.89
N ASP A 122 2.66 -17.83 -28.74
CA ASP A 122 2.58 -19.24 -28.37
C ASP A 122 1.13 -19.73 -28.16
N ALA A 123 0.30 -18.93 -27.48
CA ALA A 123 -1.06 -19.33 -27.12
C ALA A 123 -2.12 -18.96 -28.18
N TYR A 124 -1.72 -18.32 -29.29
CA TYR A 124 -2.68 -17.85 -30.28
C TYR A 124 -3.35 -19.01 -31.01
N GLY A 125 -4.67 -19.10 -30.90
CA GLY A 125 -5.46 -20.18 -31.51
C GLY A 125 -5.22 -21.56 -30.92
N GLN A 126 -4.40 -21.69 -29.87
CA GLN A 126 -4.17 -22.95 -29.17
C GLN A 126 -5.23 -23.14 -28.08
N LEU A 127 -6.31 -23.84 -28.43
CA LEU A 127 -7.30 -24.25 -27.43
C LEU A 127 -6.97 -25.66 -26.89
N PRO A 128 -7.13 -25.89 -25.58
CA PRO A 128 -7.07 -27.24 -25.04
C PRO A 128 -8.21 -28.09 -25.62
N LYS A 129 -8.01 -29.40 -25.69
CA LYS A 129 -9.05 -30.34 -26.15
C LYS A 129 -10.28 -30.22 -25.27
N GLN A 130 -11.43 -29.96 -25.89
CA GLN A 130 -12.71 -29.88 -25.18
C GLN A 130 -13.10 -31.29 -24.70
N MET A 131 -13.28 -31.43 -23.39
CA MET A 131 -13.73 -32.65 -22.74
C MET A 131 -14.85 -32.30 -21.75
N PRO A 132 -15.80 -33.22 -21.49
CA PRO A 132 -16.80 -33.01 -20.46
C PRO A 132 -16.09 -32.83 -19.10
N ASP A 133 -16.51 -31.83 -18.35
CA ASP A 133 -15.92 -31.52 -17.05
C ASP A 133 -16.33 -32.57 -16.00
N THR A 134 -15.52 -32.67 -14.95
CA THR A 134 -15.74 -33.62 -13.84
C THR A 134 -17.04 -33.34 -13.06
N PHE A 135 -17.55 -32.11 -13.08
CA PHE A 135 -18.80 -31.75 -12.39
C PHE A 135 -20.06 -32.29 -13.08
N LYS A 136 -19.95 -32.81 -14.31
CA LYS A 136 -21.02 -33.57 -14.96
C LYS A 136 -21.44 -34.81 -14.14
N VAL A 137 -20.49 -35.46 -13.48
CA VAL A 137 -20.73 -36.63 -12.61
C VAL A 137 -20.77 -36.23 -11.14
N HIS A 138 -19.79 -35.44 -10.69
CA HIS A 138 -19.65 -35.03 -9.29
C HIS A 138 -20.08 -33.57 -9.11
N LYS A 139 -21.36 -33.36 -8.77
CA LYS A 139 -21.96 -32.00 -8.69
C LYS A 139 -21.38 -31.09 -7.60
N LYS A 140 -20.47 -31.57 -6.75
CA LYS A 140 -19.87 -30.80 -5.66
C LYS A 140 -18.34 -30.85 -5.77
N PRO A 141 -17.65 -29.72 -5.53
CA PRO A 141 -16.20 -29.73 -5.44
C PRO A 141 -15.75 -30.58 -4.25
N LEU A 142 -14.61 -31.23 -4.42
CA LEU A 142 -13.96 -31.97 -3.35
C LEU A 142 -13.17 -31.00 -2.47
N TYR A 143 -13.20 -31.25 -1.16
CA TYR A 143 -12.45 -30.49 -0.17
C TYR A 143 -11.42 -31.41 0.47
N THR A 144 -10.26 -30.86 0.82
CA THR A 144 -9.30 -31.52 1.70
C THR A 144 -9.92 -31.69 3.10
N GLU A 145 -9.42 -32.64 3.89
CA GLU A 145 -9.97 -32.89 5.25
C GLU A 145 -9.93 -31.65 6.15
N GLU A 146 -8.96 -30.76 5.96
CA GLU A 146 -8.86 -29.49 6.69
C GLU A 146 -9.94 -28.50 6.24
N SER A 147 -10.12 -28.31 4.94
CA SER A 147 -11.15 -27.39 4.41
C SER A 147 -12.57 -27.92 4.61
N ALA A 148 -12.76 -29.24 4.68
CA ALA A 148 -14.07 -29.87 4.92
C ALA A 148 -14.62 -29.60 6.33
N LYS A 149 -13.74 -29.27 7.30
CA LYS A 149 -14.14 -28.89 8.66
C LYS A 149 -14.67 -27.45 8.72
N VAL A 150 -14.39 -26.63 7.71
CA VAL A 150 -14.86 -25.25 7.64
C VAL A 150 -16.35 -25.25 7.28
N PRO A 151 -17.23 -24.68 8.12
CA PRO A 151 -18.66 -24.65 7.83
C PRO A 151 -18.94 -23.78 6.60
N ILE A 152 -19.66 -24.35 5.62
CA ILE A 152 -20.07 -23.62 4.42
C ILE A 152 -21.34 -22.82 4.76
N ASN A 153 -21.19 -21.50 4.90
CA ASN A 153 -22.27 -20.56 5.18
C ASN A 153 -22.59 -19.75 3.90
N PRO A 154 -23.41 -20.28 2.98
CA PRO A 154 -23.78 -19.52 1.79
C PRO A 154 -24.55 -18.26 2.18
N LEU A 155 -24.32 -17.15 1.48
CA LEU A 155 -25.08 -15.91 1.68
C LEU A 155 -26.49 -16.08 1.07
N ILE A 156 -27.47 -16.43 1.90
CA ILE A 156 -28.87 -16.63 1.48
C ILE A 156 -29.65 -15.30 1.46
N GLY A 157 -29.07 -14.24 2.04
CA GLY A 157 -29.64 -12.89 2.10
C GLY A 157 -30.61 -12.70 3.28
N SER A 158 -30.59 -11.50 3.88
CA SER A 158 -31.35 -11.18 5.10
C SER A 158 -32.87 -11.27 4.92
N ALA A 159 -33.37 -11.22 3.69
CA ALA A 159 -34.81 -11.29 3.38
C ALA A 159 -35.32 -12.73 3.13
N ALA A 160 -34.44 -13.71 2.92
CA ALA A 160 -34.83 -15.07 2.53
C ALA A 160 -35.39 -15.92 3.69
N GLN A 161 -35.23 -15.48 4.93
CA GLN A 161 -35.72 -16.20 6.13
C GLN A 161 -37.14 -15.80 6.56
N LYS A 162 -37.84 -14.90 5.83
CA LYS A 162 -39.25 -14.60 6.11
C LYS A 162 -40.15 -15.72 5.57
N LYS A 163 -40.48 -16.69 6.44
CA LYS A 163 -41.62 -17.59 6.29
C LYS A 163 -42.57 -17.37 7.46
#